data_AF-A0A2E9MDQ1-F1
#
_entry.id   AF-A0A2E9MDQ1-F1
#
_cell.length_a   1.000
_cell.length_b   1.000
_cell.length_c   1.000
_cell.angle_alpha   90.00
_cell.angle_beta   90.00
_cell.angle_gamma   90.00
#
_symmetry.space_group_name_H-M   'P 1'
#
loop_
_entity.id
_entity.type
_entity.pdbx_description
1 polymer ?
#
loop_
_entity_poly.entity_id
_entity_poly.type
_entity_poly.pdbx_seq_one_letter_code
_entity_poly.pdbx_strand_id
1 'polypeptide(L)'
;MRVPFDLDESRREGMEVPTWIREQIVDTVIVASAGGGWNYRLPIEAYTELAAGTTCKIVAQNLDGFREGGQRSAKVLFGEGDYYSAEMHRAVAARHWEAGADGIYIWNQDWIKFAKDDRFDPQSWREIGDPDVLSSAPQRPKAALRVLVEQLTSLDDVRFELNEAHLDAASATRRYNYDDCWLDFPVTDLLRKGWNDLSLTVEERNPHVDAPLVVRSAKP
;
A
#
# COMPACT_ATOMS: atom_id res chain seq x y z
N MET A 1 16.90 7.71 -13.42
CA MET A 1 17.29 6.32 -13.12
C MET A 1 16.26 5.71 -12.20
N ARG A 2 15.77 4.49 -12.47
CA ARG A 2 14.83 3.80 -11.57
C ARG A 2 15.60 2.93 -10.58
N VAL A 3 15.22 2.98 -9.31
CA VAL A 3 15.94 2.31 -8.20
C VAL A 3 14.95 1.63 -7.26
N PRO A 4 15.39 0.63 -6.47
CA PRO A 4 14.59 0.02 -5.40
C PRO A 4 14.02 0.99 -4.36
N PHE A 5 13.02 0.54 -3.59
CA PHE A 5 12.25 1.41 -2.72
C PHE A 5 12.98 1.83 -1.44
N ASP A 6 14.05 1.11 -1.07
CA ASP A 6 14.93 1.46 0.04
C ASP A 6 16.41 1.47 -0.40
N LEU A 7 17.23 2.25 0.33
CA LEU A 7 18.64 2.45 0.00
C LEU A 7 19.50 1.21 0.23
N ASP A 8 19.12 0.34 1.18
CA ASP A 8 19.86 -0.90 1.46
C ASP A 8 19.66 -1.91 0.32
N GLU A 9 18.44 -2.04 -0.19
CA GLU A 9 18.13 -2.83 -1.38
C GLU A 9 18.88 -2.30 -2.61
N SER A 10 18.85 -0.99 -2.84
CA SER A 10 19.63 -0.36 -3.91
C SER A 10 21.12 -0.73 -3.82
N ARG A 11 21.71 -0.66 -2.63
CA ARG A 11 23.12 -1.02 -2.42
C ARG A 11 23.39 -2.51 -2.65
N ARG A 12 22.51 -3.40 -2.20
CA ARG A 12 22.62 -4.86 -2.45
C ARG A 12 22.58 -5.18 -3.95
N GLU A 13 21.81 -4.42 -4.72
CA GLU A 13 21.75 -4.53 -6.18
C GLU A 13 22.92 -3.84 -6.91
N GLY A 14 23.87 -3.25 -6.18
CA GLY A 14 25.01 -2.54 -6.75
C GLY A 14 24.69 -1.13 -7.26
N MET A 15 23.56 -0.56 -6.86
CA MET A 15 23.17 0.81 -7.17
C MET A 15 23.67 1.77 -6.09
N GLU A 16 24.73 2.51 -6.39
CA GLU A 16 25.35 3.50 -5.50
C GLU A 16 24.60 4.85 -5.56
N VAL A 17 23.29 4.83 -5.30
CA VAL A 17 22.39 5.99 -5.42
C VAL A 17 22.87 7.22 -4.63
N PRO A 18 23.38 7.10 -3.38
CA PRO A 18 23.94 8.24 -2.65
C PRO A 18 25.07 8.95 -3.37
N THR A 19 25.93 8.20 -4.06
CA THR A 19 27.03 8.77 -4.85
C THR A 19 26.47 9.46 -6.10
N TRP A 20 25.53 8.82 -6.80
CA TRP A 20 24.92 9.40 -8.00
C TRP A 20 24.22 10.73 -7.75
N ILE A 21 23.51 10.85 -6.62
CA ILE A 21 22.84 12.09 -6.21
C ILE A 21 23.88 13.16 -5.83
N ARG A 22 24.83 12.82 -4.95
CA ARG A 22 25.83 13.78 -4.43
C ARG A 22 26.75 14.33 -5.51
N GLU A 23 27.18 13.47 -6.43
CA GLU A 23 28.05 13.83 -7.54
C GLU A 23 27.28 14.31 -8.78
N GLN A 24 25.95 14.42 -8.67
CA GLN A 24 25.06 14.88 -9.76
C GLN A 24 25.25 14.10 -11.06
N ILE A 25 25.46 12.78 -10.95
CA ILE A 25 25.55 11.86 -12.09
C ILE A 25 24.18 11.68 -12.75
N VAL A 26 23.11 11.84 -11.96
CA VAL A 26 21.72 11.76 -12.42
C VAL A 26 20.93 12.98 -11.98
N ASP A 27 20.07 13.47 -12.86
CA ASP A 27 19.14 14.58 -12.56
C ASP A 27 17.82 14.10 -11.96
N THR A 28 17.52 12.81 -12.05
CA THR A 28 16.26 12.24 -11.55
C THR A 28 16.44 10.80 -11.11
N VAL A 29 15.96 10.51 -9.90
CA VAL A 29 15.81 9.17 -9.34
C VAL A 29 14.33 8.84 -9.23
N ILE A 30 13.91 7.73 -9.84
CA ILE A 30 12.56 7.19 -9.74
C ILE A 30 12.61 6.06 -8.71
N VAL A 31 12.07 6.31 -7.52
CA VAL A 31 11.98 5.31 -6.45
C VAL A 31 10.81 4.39 -6.77
N ALA A 32 11.09 3.11 -6.88
CA ALA A 32 10.16 2.10 -7.38
C ALA A 32 10.36 0.77 -6.64
N SER A 33 9.33 -0.07 -6.59
CA SER A 33 9.49 -1.42 -6.06
C SER A 33 9.89 -2.39 -7.16
N ALA A 34 10.84 -3.27 -6.86
CA ALA A 34 11.12 -4.44 -7.68
C ALA A 34 10.09 -5.53 -7.35
N GLY A 35 9.35 -6.02 -8.36
CA GLY A 35 8.60 -7.28 -8.23
C GLY A 35 7.08 -7.22 -8.07
N GLY A 36 6.42 -6.10 -8.40
CA GLY A 36 4.95 -6.08 -8.46
C GLY A 36 4.29 -6.28 -7.09
N GLY A 37 4.80 -5.60 -6.07
CA GLY A 37 4.09 -5.46 -4.80
C GLY A 37 2.92 -4.48 -4.93
N TRP A 38 1.82 -4.73 -4.22
CA TRP A 38 0.77 -3.76 -3.95
C TRP A 38 1.31 -2.72 -2.96
N ASN A 39 2.18 -1.83 -3.43
CA ASN A 39 2.87 -0.87 -2.57
C ASN A 39 2.03 0.39 -2.42
N TYR A 40 1.15 0.38 -1.42
CA TYR A 40 0.35 1.54 -1.03
C TYR A 40 1.18 2.69 -0.42
N ARG A 41 2.50 2.48 -0.26
CA ARG A 41 3.47 3.48 0.16
C ARG A 41 4.88 3.07 -0.25
N LEU A 42 5.64 4.00 -0.82
CA LEU A 42 7.09 3.91 -0.92
C LEU A 42 7.72 4.80 0.17
N PRO A 43 8.70 4.31 0.93
CA PRO A 43 9.40 5.11 1.95
C PRO A 43 10.46 6.01 1.31
N ILE A 44 10.01 7.00 0.53
CA ILE A 44 10.90 7.87 -0.27
C ILE A 44 11.68 8.89 0.56
N GLU A 45 11.36 9.06 1.85
CA GLU A 45 11.88 10.14 2.69
C GLU A 45 13.41 10.13 2.77
N ALA A 46 14.03 8.95 2.85
CA ALA A 46 15.49 8.84 2.84
C ALA A 46 16.12 9.35 1.53
N TYR A 47 15.43 9.18 0.40
CA TYR A 47 15.89 9.70 -0.89
C TYR A 47 15.69 11.21 -1.00
N THR A 48 14.57 11.74 -0.50
CA THR A 48 14.30 13.18 -0.52
C THR A 48 15.26 13.93 0.40
N GLU A 49 15.57 13.38 1.57
CA GLU A 49 16.61 13.89 2.47
C GLU A 49 17.99 13.89 1.81
N LEU A 50 18.34 12.81 1.10
CA LEU A 50 19.62 12.69 0.39
C LEU A 50 19.75 13.66 -0.79
N ALA A 51 18.64 13.98 -1.46
CA ALA A 51 18.60 14.95 -2.55
C ALA A 51 18.51 16.40 -2.07
N ALA A 52 18.25 16.64 -0.79
CA ALA A 52 18.14 17.98 -0.23
C ALA A 52 19.44 18.78 -0.47
N GLY A 53 19.28 19.97 -1.06
CA GLY A 53 20.42 20.82 -1.44
C GLY A 53 21.10 20.44 -2.77
N THR A 54 20.58 19.46 -3.51
CA THR A 54 21.01 19.12 -4.88
C THR A 54 19.96 19.55 -5.91
N THR A 55 20.28 19.41 -7.20
CA THR A 55 19.31 19.58 -8.30
C THR A 55 18.58 18.29 -8.68
N CYS A 56 18.94 17.16 -8.05
CA CYS A 56 18.38 15.86 -8.40
C CYS A 56 16.93 15.75 -7.92
N LYS A 57 16.05 15.29 -8.82
CA LYS A 57 14.63 15.12 -8.57
C LYS A 57 14.30 13.73 -8.06
N ILE A 58 13.49 13.63 -7.02
CA ILE A 58 12.99 12.36 -6.48
C ILE A 58 11.56 12.15 -6.93
N VAL A 59 11.36 11.19 -7.84
CA VAL A 59 10.05 10.84 -8.37
C VAL A 59 9.59 9.54 -7.74
N ALA A 60 8.38 9.51 -7.19
CA ALA A 60 7.83 8.32 -6.57
C ALA A 60 6.96 7.54 -7.57
N GLN A 61 7.17 6.23 -7.66
CA GLN A 61 6.25 5.35 -8.36
C GLN A 61 4.92 5.27 -7.59
N ASN A 62 3.83 5.66 -8.25
CA ASN A 62 2.48 5.42 -7.78
C ASN A 62 2.04 3.98 -8.09
N LEU A 63 0.82 3.64 -7.70
CA LEU A 63 0.22 2.34 -7.94
C LEU A 63 0.33 1.89 -9.41
N ASP A 64 0.85 0.68 -9.61
CA ASP A 64 1.16 0.11 -10.92
C ASP A 64 -0.03 -0.63 -11.54
N GLY A 65 -0.07 -0.72 -12.87
CA GLY A 65 -0.97 -1.64 -13.55
C GLY A 65 -0.56 -3.09 -13.27
N PHE A 66 -1.44 -3.87 -12.65
CA PHE A 66 -1.26 -5.31 -12.50
C PHE A 66 -1.82 -6.06 -13.71
N ARG A 67 -1.16 -7.17 -14.07
CA ARG A 67 -1.69 -8.08 -15.08
C ARG A 67 -2.94 -8.76 -14.51
N GLU A 68 -4.08 -8.48 -15.13
CA GLU A 68 -5.37 -9.07 -14.78
C GLU A 68 -5.29 -10.61 -14.68
N GLY A 69 -5.88 -11.18 -13.63
CA GLY A 69 -5.97 -12.62 -13.43
C GLY A 69 -4.67 -13.34 -13.00
N GLY A 70 -3.64 -12.61 -12.57
CA GLY A 70 -2.46 -13.21 -11.94
C GLY A 70 -2.80 -13.95 -10.64
N GLN A 71 -2.04 -14.99 -10.29
CA GLN A 71 -2.28 -15.81 -9.08
C GLN A 71 -2.30 -15.02 -7.76
N ARG A 72 -1.70 -13.82 -7.72
CA ARG A 72 -1.66 -12.91 -6.56
C ARG A 72 -2.45 -11.61 -6.77
N SER A 73 -3.35 -11.60 -7.75
CA SER A 73 -4.18 -10.44 -8.05
C SER A 73 -5.33 -10.27 -7.04
N ALA A 74 -5.83 -9.05 -6.87
CA ALA A 74 -6.95 -8.79 -5.96
C ALA A 74 -8.23 -9.52 -6.39
N LYS A 75 -8.41 -9.78 -7.69
CA LYS A 75 -9.50 -10.63 -8.20
C LYS A 75 -9.38 -12.07 -7.74
N VAL A 76 -8.18 -12.67 -7.84
CA VAL A 76 -7.96 -14.07 -7.43
C VAL A 76 -8.03 -14.22 -5.92
N LEU A 77 -7.47 -13.27 -5.16
CA LEU A 77 -7.39 -13.37 -3.70
C LEU A 77 -8.67 -12.88 -3.00
N PHE A 78 -9.35 -11.87 -3.55
CA PHE A 78 -10.43 -11.15 -2.85
C PHE A 78 -11.71 -10.98 -3.66
N GLY A 79 -11.75 -11.43 -4.92
CA GLY A 79 -12.90 -11.22 -5.82
C GLY A 79 -13.09 -9.76 -6.25
N GLU A 80 -12.09 -8.92 -6.03
CA GLU A 80 -12.12 -7.49 -6.33
C GLU A 80 -11.68 -7.20 -7.78
N GLY A 81 -11.79 -5.95 -8.22
CA GLY A 81 -11.21 -5.54 -9.50
C GLY A 81 -9.68 -5.66 -9.45
N ASP A 82 -9.06 -5.97 -10.59
CA ASP A 82 -7.59 -6.02 -10.71
C ASP A 82 -6.95 -4.62 -10.90
N TYR A 83 -7.74 -3.57 -10.70
CA TYR A 83 -7.35 -2.18 -10.86
C TYR A 83 -7.57 -1.44 -9.54
N TYR A 84 -6.69 -0.48 -9.28
CA TYR A 84 -6.87 0.46 -8.17
C TYR A 84 -8.01 1.44 -8.47
N SER A 85 -8.75 1.83 -7.42
CA SER A 85 -9.72 2.91 -7.58
C SER A 85 -9.01 4.24 -7.83
N ALA A 86 -9.70 5.19 -8.47
CA ALA A 86 -9.21 6.56 -8.60
C ALA A 86 -8.86 7.17 -7.23
N GLU A 87 -9.61 6.82 -6.19
CA GLU A 87 -9.33 7.27 -4.83
C GLU A 87 -8.03 6.70 -4.26
N MET A 88 -7.73 5.42 -4.50
CA MET A 88 -6.46 4.82 -4.12
C MET A 88 -5.29 5.49 -4.86
N HIS A 89 -5.42 5.73 -6.17
CA HIS A 89 -4.43 6.44 -6.97
C HIS A 89 -4.11 7.83 -6.42
N ARG A 90 -5.15 8.61 -6.08
CA ARG A 90 -5.01 9.94 -5.48
C ARG A 90 -4.41 9.87 -4.08
N ALA A 91 -4.88 8.96 -3.23
CA ALA A 91 -4.42 8.86 -1.86
C ALA A 91 -2.93 8.48 -1.78
N VAL A 92 -2.47 7.56 -2.63
CA VAL A 92 -1.05 7.17 -2.68
C VAL A 92 -0.20 8.29 -3.28
N ALA A 93 -0.66 8.95 -4.36
CA ALA A 93 0.03 10.12 -4.90
C ALA A 93 0.15 11.25 -3.87
N ALA A 94 -0.94 11.58 -3.17
CA ALA A 94 -0.96 12.61 -2.13
C ALA A 94 0.07 12.30 -1.03
N ARG A 95 0.17 11.04 -0.60
CA ARG A 95 1.19 10.62 0.38
C ARG A 95 2.62 10.80 -0.14
N HIS A 96 2.89 10.50 -1.41
CA HIS A 96 4.22 10.73 -1.98
C HIS A 96 4.55 12.22 -2.07
N TRP A 97 3.59 13.07 -2.44
CA TRP A 97 3.76 14.52 -2.39
C TRP A 97 4.04 15.02 -0.97
N GLU A 98 3.29 14.53 0.03
CA GLU A 98 3.54 14.85 1.44
C GLU A 98 4.92 14.40 1.93
N ALA A 99 5.45 13.30 1.39
CA ALA A 99 6.79 12.79 1.68
C ALA A 99 7.92 13.55 0.94
N GLY A 100 7.58 14.56 0.15
CA GLY A 100 8.52 15.43 -0.55
C GLY A 100 8.93 14.95 -1.94
N ALA A 101 8.12 14.12 -2.61
CA ALA A 101 8.35 13.79 -4.01
C ALA A 101 8.34 15.06 -4.88
N ASP A 102 9.21 15.08 -5.89
CA ASP A 102 9.22 16.08 -6.96
C ASP A 102 8.29 15.70 -8.12
N GLY A 103 7.78 14.47 -8.14
CA GLY A 103 6.92 13.99 -9.20
C GLY A 103 6.37 12.59 -8.94
N ILE A 104 5.39 12.23 -9.76
CA ILE A 104 4.72 10.94 -9.72
C ILE A 104 4.98 10.16 -11.01
N TYR A 105 5.38 8.90 -10.86
CA TYR A 105 5.61 7.97 -11.95
C TYR A 105 4.56 6.85 -11.93
N ILE A 106 4.02 6.47 -13.09
CA ILE A 106 3.10 5.35 -13.22
C ILE A 106 3.70 4.30 -14.17
N TRP A 107 3.62 3.02 -13.79
CA TRP A 107 4.16 1.92 -14.58
C TRP A 107 3.07 0.89 -14.93
N ASN A 108 3.19 0.26 -16.10
CA ASN A 108 2.28 -0.78 -16.62
C ASN A 108 0.79 -0.39 -16.74
N GLN A 109 0.47 0.90 -16.67
CA GLN A 109 -0.90 1.40 -16.79
C GLN A 109 -1.44 1.31 -18.24
N ASP A 110 -0.56 1.13 -19.22
CA ASP A 110 -0.88 0.85 -20.63
C ASP A 110 -1.47 -0.55 -20.87
N TRP A 111 -1.33 -1.48 -19.91
CA TRP A 111 -1.98 -2.79 -19.96
C TRP A 111 -3.48 -2.71 -19.66
N ILE A 112 -3.93 -1.62 -19.05
CA ILE A 112 -5.34 -1.36 -18.84
C ILE A 112 -5.93 -1.10 -20.22
N LYS A 113 -6.68 -2.07 -20.72
CA LYS A 113 -7.41 -1.93 -21.97
C LYS A 113 -8.56 -0.95 -21.72
N PHE A 114 -8.32 0.34 -21.98
CA PHE A 114 -9.32 1.42 -21.82
C PHE A 114 -10.66 1.10 -22.50
N ALA A 115 -10.65 0.28 -23.54
CA ALA A 115 -11.83 -0.13 -24.29
C ALA A 115 -12.60 -1.33 -23.69
N LYS A 116 -12.15 -1.91 -22.56
CA LYS A 116 -12.74 -3.14 -21.98
C LYS A 116 -13.39 -2.97 -20.62
N ASP A 117 -13.13 -1.90 -19.89
CA ASP A 117 -13.66 -1.75 -18.54
C ASP A 117 -13.99 -0.29 -18.21
N ASP A 118 -15.26 0.09 -18.42
CA ASP A 118 -15.82 1.41 -18.12
C ASP A 118 -15.73 1.78 -16.62
N ARG A 119 -15.32 0.83 -15.75
CA ARG A 119 -15.14 1.06 -14.31
C ARG A 119 -13.78 1.68 -13.98
N PHE A 120 -12.79 1.63 -14.88
CA PHE A 120 -11.53 2.33 -14.67
C PHE A 120 -11.69 3.81 -15.03
N ASP A 121 -11.50 4.68 -14.05
CA ASP A 121 -11.59 6.12 -14.22
C ASP A 121 -10.20 6.73 -14.51
N PRO A 122 -9.89 7.10 -15.77
CA PRO A 122 -8.60 7.68 -16.13
C PRO A 122 -8.46 9.13 -15.61
N GLN A 123 -9.52 9.71 -15.05
CA GLN A 123 -9.48 11.06 -14.47
C GLN A 123 -8.38 11.21 -13.43
N SER A 124 -8.10 10.15 -12.64
CA SER A 124 -7.01 10.16 -11.67
C SER A 124 -5.65 10.52 -12.29
N TRP A 125 -5.37 10.17 -13.56
CA TRP A 125 -4.10 10.48 -14.21
C TRP A 125 -3.91 11.96 -14.52
N ARG A 126 -5.01 12.71 -14.61
CA ARG A 126 -4.99 14.17 -14.77
C ARG A 126 -4.76 14.90 -13.45
N GLU A 127 -4.87 14.20 -12.32
CA GLU A 127 -4.90 14.78 -10.99
C GLU A 127 -3.66 14.44 -10.18
N ILE A 128 -3.18 13.19 -10.24
CA ILE A 128 -2.08 12.73 -9.38
C ILE A 128 -0.76 13.47 -9.59
N GLY A 129 -0.57 14.11 -10.74
CA GLY A 129 0.64 14.88 -11.07
C GLY A 129 0.70 16.25 -10.42
N ASP A 130 -0.35 16.69 -9.74
CA ASP A 130 -0.45 18.03 -9.16
C ASP A 130 -0.92 17.96 -7.69
N PRO A 131 -0.06 18.27 -6.70
CA PRO A 131 -0.43 18.24 -5.29
C PRO A 131 -1.54 19.23 -4.93
N ASP A 132 -1.67 20.36 -5.65
CA ASP A 132 -2.70 21.35 -5.37
C ASP A 132 -4.08 20.82 -5.77
N VAL A 133 -4.16 20.11 -6.90
CA VAL A 133 -5.37 19.40 -7.34
C VAL A 133 -5.76 18.33 -6.33
N LEU A 134 -4.80 17.58 -5.78
CA LEU A 134 -5.07 16.56 -4.76
C LEU A 134 -5.53 17.16 -3.42
N SER A 135 -5.01 18.32 -3.02
CA SER A 135 -5.37 18.99 -1.77
C SER A 135 -6.80 19.54 -1.75
N SER A 136 -7.36 19.85 -2.94
CA SER A 136 -8.71 20.37 -3.12
C SER A 136 -9.77 19.29 -3.35
N ALA A 137 -9.34 18.04 -3.57
CA ALA A 137 -10.24 16.90 -3.76
C ALA A 137 -10.76 16.39 -2.41
N PRO A 138 -12.10 16.28 -2.20
CA PRO A 138 -12.63 15.66 -1.00
C PRO A 138 -12.37 14.15 -1.08
N GLN A 139 -11.45 13.62 -0.30
CA GLN A 139 -11.27 12.17 -0.22
C GLN A 139 -10.57 11.74 1.06
N ARG A 140 -11.37 11.33 2.06
CA ARG A 140 -10.98 10.18 2.86
C ARG A 140 -11.53 8.96 2.12
N PRO A 141 -10.73 8.25 1.31
CA PRO A 141 -11.17 6.98 0.76
C PRO A 141 -11.64 6.09 1.91
N LYS A 142 -12.73 5.34 1.70
CA LYS A 142 -13.12 4.31 2.66
C LYS A 142 -11.95 3.32 2.79
N ALA A 143 -11.41 3.20 3.99
CA ALA A 143 -10.28 2.33 4.27
C ALA A 143 -10.74 1.09 5.03
N ALA A 144 -10.15 -0.05 4.68
CA ALA A 144 -10.43 -1.33 5.31
C ALA A 144 -9.13 -2.00 5.74
N LEU A 145 -8.95 -2.24 7.03
CA LEU A 145 -7.83 -3.00 7.55
C LEU A 145 -8.10 -4.49 7.33
N ARG A 146 -7.30 -5.12 6.47
CA ARG A 146 -7.34 -6.55 6.18
C ARG A 146 -6.28 -7.27 6.99
N VAL A 147 -6.70 -8.21 7.82
CA VAL A 147 -5.81 -9.03 8.65
C VAL A 147 -5.99 -10.50 8.26
N LEU A 148 -4.90 -11.17 7.92
CA LEU A 148 -4.85 -12.62 7.75
C LEU A 148 -4.30 -13.26 9.03
N VAL A 149 -5.13 -14.07 9.66
CA VAL A 149 -4.76 -14.84 10.84
C VAL A 149 -4.91 -16.33 10.53
N GLU A 150 -3.82 -17.08 10.64
CA GLU A 150 -3.85 -18.54 10.53
C GLU A 150 -4.35 -19.18 11.83
N GLN A 151 -4.99 -20.32 11.70
CA GLN A 151 -5.59 -21.12 12.77
C GLN A 151 -6.67 -20.37 13.57
N LEU A 152 -7.26 -19.32 12.97
CA LEU A 152 -8.35 -18.56 13.56
C LEU A 152 -9.68 -19.23 13.25
N THR A 153 -10.36 -19.68 14.28
CA THR A 153 -11.64 -20.36 14.23
C THR A 153 -12.76 -19.46 14.74
N SER A 154 -14.01 -19.89 14.57
CA SER A 154 -15.18 -19.19 15.12
C SER A 154 -15.33 -19.33 16.63
N LEU A 155 -14.56 -20.22 17.28
CA LEU A 155 -14.57 -20.44 18.73
C LEU A 155 -13.48 -19.65 19.46
N ASP A 156 -12.66 -18.91 18.73
CA ASP A 156 -11.65 -18.05 19.31
C ASP A 156 -12.20 -16.68 19.68
N ASP A 157 -11.83 -16.20 20.86
CA ASP A 157 -12.06 -14.83 21.27
C ASP A 157 -10.75 -14.04 21.13
N VAL A 158 -10.76 -13.09 20.21
CA VAL A 158 -9.60 -12.25 19.88
C VAL A 158 -10.06 -10.81 19.84
N ARG A 159 -9.46 -10.00 20.72
CA ARG A 159 -9.62 -8.55 20.73
C ARG A 159 -8.65 -7.91 19.75
N PHE A 160 -9.18 -7.08 18.87
CA PHE A 160 -8.43 -6.28 17.90
C PHE A 160 -8.51 -4.81 18.32
N GLU A 161 -7.40 -4.09 18.28
CA GLU A 161 -7.37 -2.65 18.52
C GLU A 161 -6.50 -1.95 17.47
N LEU A 162 -6.98 -0.81 16.97
CA LEU A 162 -6.24 0.05 16.07
C LEU A 162 -6.10 1.43 16.71
N ASN A 163 -4.87 1.88 16.93
CA ASN A 163 -4.58 3.12 17.64
C ASN A 163 -5.32 3.21 18.98
N GLU A 164 -5.28 2.12 19.76
CA GLU A 164 -5.98 1.97 21.07
C GLU A 164 -7.52 1.91 20.99
N ALA A 165 -8.11 2.09 19.80
CA ALA A 165 -9.55 1.96 19.61
C ALA A 165 -9.92 0.50 19.31
N HIS A 166 -10.90 -0.03 20.04
CA HIS A 166 -11.42 -1.38 19.84
C HIS A 166 -12.06 -1.52 18.45
N LEU A 167 -11.65 -2.55 17.71
CA LEU A 167 -12.28 -2.96 16.47
C LEU A 167 -13.32 -4.04 16.78
N ASP A 168 -14.60 -3.72 16.53
CA ASP A 168 -15.69 -4.68 16.71
C ASP A 168 -15.54 -5.85 15.72
N ALA A 169 -15.25 -7.04 16.26
CA ALA A 169 -15.04 -8.25 15.46
C ALA A 169 -16.32 -8.75 14.76
N ALA A 170 -17.50 -8.25 15.14
CA ALA A 170 -18.77 -8.48 14.44
C ALA A 170 -18.95 -7.55 13.24
N SER A 171 -18.29 -6.38 13.24
CA SER A 171 -18.27 -5.47 12.08
C SER A 171 -17.33 -5.94 10.97
N ALA A 172 -16.42 -6.88 11.28
CA ALA A 172 -15.47 -7.43 10.33
C ALA A 172 -16.15 -8.39 9.33
N THR A 173 -15.85 -8.23 8.05
CA THR A 173 -16.17 -9.28 7.07
C THR A 173 -15.17 -10.42 7.23
N ARG A 174 -15.67 -11.64 7.53
CA ARG A 174 -14.84 -12.84 7.73
C ARG A 174 -14.85 -13.73 6.50
N ARG A 175 -13.67 -14.20 6.09
CA ARG A 175 -13.53 -15.19 5.01
C ARG A 175 -12.57 -16.29 5.44
N TYR A 176 -13.14 -17.46 5.73
CA TYR A 176 -12.38 -18.64 6.13
C TYR A 176 -11.83 -19.37 4.89
N ASN A 177 -10.56 -19.76 4.93
CA ASN A 177 -9.89 -20.57 3.93
C ASN A 177 -9.12 -21.71 4.61
N TYR A 178 -9.78 -22.86 4.73
CA TYR A 178 -9.29 -24.04 5.43
C TYR A 178 -8.90 -23.74 6.90
N ASP A 179 -7.64 -23.47 7.17
CA ASP A 179 -7.10 -23.10 8.48
C ASP A 179 -6.90 -21.60 8.66
N ASP A 180 -7.03 -20.79 7.62
CA ASP A 180 -6.80 -19.35 7.68
C ASP A 180 -8.10 -18.54 7.69
N CYS A 181 -8.06 -17.35 8.27
CA CYS A 181 -9.18 -16.41 8.23
C CYS A 181 -8.71 -15.00 7.85
N TRP A 182 -9.33 -14.45 6.82
CA TRP A 182 -9.25 -13.02 6.50
C TRP A 182 -10.33 -12.26 7.25
N LEU A 183 -9.92 -11.14 7.86
CA LEU A 183 -10.77 -10.18 8.57
C LEU A 183 -10.64 -8.82 7.90
N ASP A 184 -11.73 -8.29 7.35
CA ASP A 184 -11.77 -6.94 6.78
C ASP A 184 -12.54 -5.99 7.72
N PHE A 185 -11.83 -5.08 8.41
CA PHE A 185 -12.41 -4.08 9.32
C PHE A 185 -12.57 -2.72 8.64
N PRO A 186 -13.75 -2.07 8.69
CA PRO A 186 -13.88 -0.69 8.26
C PRO A 186 -13.19 0.25 9.27
N VAL A 187 -12.12 0.93 8.87
CA VAL A 187 -11.26 1.71 9.79
C VAL A 187 -11.05 3.16 9.39
N THR A 188 -11.80 3.66 8.40
CA THR A 188 -11.63 5.00 7.82
C THR A 188 -11.45 6.11 8.86
N ASP A 189 -12.25 6.10 9.93
CA ASP A 189 -12.24 7.15 10.96
C ASP A 189 -11.25 6.90 12.10
N LEU A 190 -10.62 5.73 12.13
CA LEU A 190 -9.63 5.34 13.12
C LEU A 190 -8.19 5.55 12.63
N LEU A 191 -7.99 5.69 11.32
CA LEU A 191 -6.68 5.91 10.74
C LEU A 191 -6.18 7.33 11.00
N ARG A 192 -4.92 7.43 11.43
CA ARG A 192 -4.17 8.68 11.55
C ARG A 192 -3.08 8.78 10.49
N LYS A 193 -2.64 10.01 10.22
CA LYS A 193 -1.48 10.27 9.35
C LYS A 193 -0.23 9.62 9.95
N GLY A 194 0.55 8.94 9.10
CA GLY A 194 1.77 8.24 9.51
C GLY A 194 1.50 6.83 10.02
N TRP A 195 2.16 6.46 11.13
CA TRP A 195 2.10 5.11 11.69
C TRP A 195 0.79 4.86 12.43
N ASN A 196 0.20 3.69 12.18
CA ASN A 196 -0.98 3.20 12.87
C ASN A 196 -0.61 1.89 13.57
N ASP A 197 -1.00 1.76 14.85
CA ASP A 197 -0.62 0.62 15.69
C ASP A 197 -1.78 -0.36 15.76
N LEU A 198 -1.56 -1.59 15.29
CA LEU A 198 -2.52 -2.69 15.38
C LEU A 198 -2.08 -3.64 16.51
N SER A 199 -2.95 -3.83 17.50
CA SER A 199 -2.77 -4.83 18.55
C SER A 199 -3.78 -5.97 18.38
N LEU A 200 -3.34 -7.20 18.70
CA LEU A 200 -4.19 -8.37 18.78
C LEU A 200 -3.94 -9.06 20.12
N THR A 201 -5.02 -9.27 20.88
CA THR A 201 -4.97 -9.99 22.15
C THR A 201 -5.90 -11.19 22.07
N VAL A 202 -5.37 -12.38 22.35
CA VAL A 202 -6.17 -13.60 22.43
C VAL A 202 -6.75 -13.68 23.83
N GLU A 203 -8.06 -13.53 23.97
CA GLU A 203 -8.76 -13.62 25.25
C GLU A 203 -9.10 -15.07 25.58
N GLU A 204 -9.52 -15.84 24.58
CA GLU A 204 -9.81 -17.27 24.70
C GLU A 204 -9.45 -18.01 23.40
N ARG A 205 -8.79 -19.18 23.51
CA ARG A 205 -8.54 -20.07 22.37
C ARG A 205 -9.57 -21.18 22.32
N ASN A 206 -9.90 -21.58 21.10
CA ASN A 206 -10.61 -22.81 20.81
C ASN A 206 -9.89 -24.00 21.48
N PRO A 207 -10.54 -24.70 22.43
CA PRO A 207 -9.90 -25.76 23.21
C PRO A 207 -9.57 -27.02 22.38
N HIS A 208 -9.99 -27.06 21.12
CA HIS A 208 -9.72 -28.18 20.20
C HIS A 208 -8.54 -27.90 19.26
N VAL A 209 -7.90 -26.74 19.36
CA VAL A 209 -6.79 -26.34 18.49
C VAL A 209 -5.58 -25.94 19.33
N ASP A 210 -4.58 -26.81 19.36
CA ASP A 210 -3.31 -26.56 20.05
C ASP A 210 -2.37 -25.63 19.25
N ALA A 211 -2.65 -25.42 17.97
CA ALA A 211 -1.82 -24.58 17.11
C ALA A 211 -1.94 -23.08 17.48
N PRO A 212 -0.82 -22.34 17.53
CA PRO A 212 -0.84 -20.92 17.85
C PRO A 212 -1.47 -20.11 16.71
N LEU A 213 -2.09 -18.97 17.04
CA LEU A 213 -2.50 -17.98 16.05
C LEU A 213 -1.27 -17.29 15.46
N VAL A 214 -1.24 -17.15 14.14
CA VAL A 214 -0.16 -16.44 13.44
C VAL A 214 -0.77 -15.36 12.55
N VAL A 215 -0.42 -14.10 12.81
CA VAL A 215 -0.73 -13.01 11.88
C VAL A 215 0.24 -13.09 10.71
N ARG A 216 -0.25 -13.49 9.54
CA ARG A 216 0.58 -13.61 8.32
C ARG A 216 0.59 -12.34 7.50
N SER A 217 -0.45 -11.52 7.61
CA SER A 217 -0.56 -10.27 6.87
C SER A 217 -1.47 -9.29 7.58
N ALA A 218 -1.09 -8.01 7.56
CA ALA A 218 -1.95 -6.90 7.91
C ALA A 218 -1.75 -5.80 6.85
N LYS A 219 -2.83 -5.39 6.18
CA LYS A 219 -2.79 -4.40 5.10
C LYS A 219 -3.97 -3.43 5.22
N PRO A 220 -3.75 -2.11 5.16
CA PRO A 220 -4.82 -1.12 5.10
C PRO A 220 -5.47 -1.02 3.72
#